data_AF-A0A7K7WSZ1-F1
#
_entry.id   AF-A0A7K7WSZ1-F1
#
_cell.length_a   1.000
_cell.length_b   1.000
_cell.length_c   1.000
_cell.angle_alpha   90.00
_cell.angle_beta   90.00
_cell.angle_gamma   90.00
#
_symmetry.space_group_name_H-M   'P 1'
#
loop_
_entity.id
_entity.type
_entity.pdbx_description
1 polymer ?
#
loop_
_entity_poly.entity_id
_entity_poly.type
_entity_poly.pdbx_seq_one_letter_code
_entity_poly.pdbx_strand_id
1 'polypeptide(L)'
;LCFSSVGAPAMDVSPRAVWQLRNMIKCTMPHSDPLRDFADYGCYCGLGGSGTPVDELDRCCQTHDHCYNTAKKLPTCRFLLDNPYTKTYSYNCSSEEITCSSTNSDCEMFICNCDRMAAMCFAKAPYDVSHRRIDIDEFCK
;
A
#
# COMPACT_ATOMS: atom_id res chain seq x y z
N LEU A 1 -22.38 1.66 40.85
CA LEU A 1 -22.62 1.61 39.39
C LEU A 1 -21.25 1.67 38.71
N CYS A 2 -20.66 0.52 38.37
CA CYS A 2 -19.40 0.50 37.63
C CYS A 2 -19.73 0.51 36.13
N PHE A 3 -19.44 1.61 35.46
CA PHE A 3 -19.50 1.69 34.00
C PHE A 3 -18.20 1.13 33.45
N SER A 4 -18.23 -0.13 32.99
CA SER A 4 -17.15 -0.67 32.19
C SER A 4 -17.24 -0.05 30.80
N SER A 5 -16.31 0.86 30.49
CA SER A 5 -16.09 1.34 29.12
C SER A 5 -15.56 0.17 28.29
N VAL A 6 -16.42 -0.44 27.49
CA VAL A 6 -16.02 -1.42 26.49
C VAL A 6 -15.26 -0.64 25.41
N GLY A 7 -13.93 -0.80 25.38
CA GLY A 7 -13.10 -0.30 24.28
C GLY A 7 -13.57 -0.94 22.98
N ALA A 8 -13.71 -0.12 21.93
CA ALA A 8 -13.99 -0.63 20.59
C ALA A 8 -12.84 -1.56 20.17
N PRO A 9 -13.11 -2.75 19.60
CA PRO A 9 -12.06 -3.54 18.99
C PRO A 9 -11.43 -2.73 17.86
N ALA A 10 -10.10 -2.62 17.86
CA ALA A 10 -9.36 -2.15 16.69
C ALA A 10 -9.78 -3.04 15.50
N MET A 11 -10.36 -2.42 14.47
CA MET A 11 -10.68 -3.13 13.23
C MET A 11 -9.35 -3.57 12.60
N ASP A 12 -9.00 -4.84 12.77
CA ASP A 12 -7.96 -5.49 11.98
C ASP A 12 -8.51 -5.64 10.56
N VAL A 13 -8.34 -4.59 9.77
CA VAL A 13 -8.57 -4.65 8.33
C VAL A 13 -7.46 -5.54 7.79
N SER A 14 -7.75 -6.84 7.67
CA SER A 14 -6.86 -7.81 7.03
C SER A 14 -7.38 -8.12 5.62
N PRO A 15 -7.00 -7.33 4.60
CA PRO A 15 -7.19 -7.74 3.22
C PRO A 15 -5.93 -8.51 2.84
N ARG A 16 -6.11 -9.80 2.55
CA ARG A 16 -5.07 -10.83 2.41
C ARG A 16 -4.00 -10.57 1.31
N ALA A 17 -3.88 -9.40 0.69
CA ALA A 17 -2.74 -9.03 -0.15
C ALA A 17 -1.96 -7.81 0.36
N VAL A 18 -2.60 -6.89 1.09
CA VAL A 18 -1.91 -5.72 1.67
C VAL A 18 -0.79 -6.12 2.64
N TRP A 19 -0.89 -7.29 3.27
CA TRP A 19 0.22 -7.82 4.06
C TRP A 19 1.46 -8.17 3.21
N GLN A 20 1.30 -8.54 1.93
CA GLN A 20 2.41 -8.80 1.02
C GLN A 20 3.09 -7.49 0.58
N LEU A 21 2.32 -6.42 0.33
CA LEU A 21 2.88 -5.07 0.18
C LEU A 21 3.67 -4.65 1.43
N ARG A 22 3.11 -4.81 2.63
CA ARG A 22 3.82 -4.55 3.89
C ARG A 22 5.15 -5.32 3.96
N ASN A 23 5.16 -6.58 3.54
CA ASN A 23 6.38 -7.37 3.53
C ASN A 23 7.40 -6.92 2.46
N MET A 24 6.94 -6.44 1.31
CA MET A 24 7.81 -5.83 0.29
C MET A 24 8.42 -4.51 0.79
N ILE A 25 7.66 -3.69 1.49
CA ILE A 25 8.18 -2.49 2.16
C ILE A 25 9.23 -2.89 3.21
N LYS A 26 8.97 -3.93 4.01
CA LYS A 26 9.96 -4.48 4.95
C LYS A 26 11.20 -5.08 4.27
N CYS A 27 11.06 -5.64 3.06
CA CYS A 27 12.19 -6.14 2.28
C CYS A 27 13.16 -5.02 1.91
N THR A 28 12.63 -3.90 1.45
CA THR A 28 13.41 -2.76 0.95
C THR A 28 13.79 -1.75 2.03
N MET A 29 13.05 -1.73 3.15
CA MET A 29 13.31 -0.89 4.31
C MET A 29 13.11 -1.70 5.61
N PRO A 30 14.10 -2.51 6.03
CA PRO A 30 13.95 -3.44 7.16
C PRO A 30 13.52 -2.78 8.48
N HIS A 31 13.96 -1.55 8.71
CA HIS A 31 13.73 -0.80 9.94
C HIS A 31 12.43 0.04 9.95
N SER A 32 11.71 0.13 8.83
CA SER A 32 10.44 0.87 8.74
C SER A 32 9.34 0.27 9.61
N ASP A 33 8.32 1.02 9.99
CA ASP A 33 7.05 0.49 10.50
C ASP A 33 5.94 0.80 9.47
N PRO A 34 5.70 -0.07 8.46
CA PRO A 34 4.94 0.33 7.27
C PRO A 34 3.53 0.84 7.54
N LEU A 35 2.84 0.25 8.53
CA LEU A 35 1.49 0.68 8.89
C LEU A 35 1.50 2.04 9.57
N ARG A 36 2.51 2.32 10.40
CA ARG A 36 2.60 3.59 11.12
C ARG A 36 3.16 4.70 10.23
N ASP A 37 4.11 4.37 9.38
CA ASP A 37 4.91 5.35 8.64
C ASP A 37 4.25 5.69 7.28
N PHE A 38 3.56 4.74 6.63
CA PHE A 38 3.06 4.94 5.26
C PHE A 38 1.55 4.77 5.06
N ALA A 39 0.78 4.26 6.01
CA ALA A 39 -0.66 4.02 5.79
C ALA A 39 -1.56 5.27 5.96
N ASP A 40 -0.98 6.38 6.42
CA ASP A 40 -1.66 7.66 6.68
C ASP A 40 -0.65 8.81 6.51
N TYR A 41 -0.21 9.01 5.26
CA TYR A 41 0.84 9.95 4.87
C TYR A 41 0.43 10.73 3.62
N GLY A 42 0.63 12.04 3.66
CA GLY A 42 0.32 12.93 2.54
C GLY A 42 -1.14 12.85 2.13
N CYS A 43 -1.39 13.02 0.85
CA CYS A 43 -2.71 13.04 0.26
C CYS A 43 -3.14 11.69 -0.33
N TYR A 44 -2.20 10.78 -0.61
CA TYR A 44 -2.44 9.52 -1.33
C TYR A 44 -2.04 8.28 -0.54
N CYS A 45 -1.11 8.33 0.41
CA CYS A 45 -0.73 7.14 1.15
C CYS A 45 -1.77 6.79 2.21
N GLY A 46 -2.76 5.99 1.82
CA GLY A 46 -3.90 5.58 2.64
C GLY A 46 -5.07 5.11 1.78
N LEU A 47 -6.29 5.08 2.34
CA LEU A 47 -7.49 4.85 1.55
C LEU A 47 -7.98 6.17 0.94
N GLY A 48 -8.11 6.22 -0.39
CA GLY A 48 -8.66 7.39 -1.08
C GLY A 48 -7.66 7.99 -2.06
N GLY A 49 -7.29 9.25 -1.83
CA GLY A 49 -6.34 9.98 -2.68
C GLY A 49 -6.98 11.08 -3.52
N SER A 50 -6.58 12.33 -3.32
CA SER A 50 -6.99 13.49 -4.12
C SER A 50 -5.96 14.61 -4.10
N GLY A 51 -6.16 15.63 -4.95
CA GLY A 51 -5.33 16.82 -4.98
C GLY A 51 -3.94 16.60 -5.60
N THR A 52 -2.95 17.33 -5.10
CA THR A 52 -1.55 17.26 -5.55
C THR A 52 -0.71 16.55 -4.49
N PRO A 53 0.14 15.56 -4.84
CA PRO A 53 1.01 14.93 -3.86
C PRO A 53 1.91 15.95 -3.15
N VAL A 54 2.03 15.83 -1.83
CA VAL A 54 2.80 16.79 -1.02
C VAL A 54 4.31 16.64 -1.17
N ASP A 55 4.78 15.45 -1.55
CA ASP A 55 6.18 15.15 -1.82
C ASP A 55 6.37 13.92 -2.74
N GLU A 56 7.62 13.47 -2.87
CA GLU A 56 7.97 12.30 -3.69
C GLU A 56 7.41 10.99 -3.14
N LEU A 57 7.32 10.82 -1.82
CA LEU A 57 6.79 9.62 -1.19
C LEU A 57 5.28 9.53 -1.43
N ASP A 58 4.57 10.64 -1.28
CA ASP A 58 3.15 10.74 -1.58
C ASP A 58 2.86 10.48 -3.07
N ARG A 59 3.76 10.90 -3.96
CA ARG A 59 3.69 10.58 -5.39
C ARG A 59 3.90 9.10 -5.68
N CYS A 60 4.69 8.38 -4.89
CA CYS A 60 4.78 6.93 -4.97
C CYS A 60 3.40 6.29 -4.69
N CYS A 61 2.68 6.78 -3.67
CA CYS A 61 1.35 6.30 -3.33
C CYS A 61 0.31 6.63 -4.40
N GLN A 62 0.31 7.85 -4.96
CA GLN A 62 -0.53 8.20 -6.11
C GLN A 62 -0.31 7.22 -7.29
N THR A 63 0.94 6.90 -7.58
CA THR A 63 1.29 5.95 -8.65
C THR A 63 0.77 4.54 -8.33
N HIS A 64 0.88 4.11 -7.08
CA HIS A 64 0.36 2.84 -6.60
C HIS A 64 -1.17 2.76 -6.72
N ASP A 65 -1.89 3.81 -6.33
CA ASP A 65 -3.35 3.91 -6.49
C ASP A 65 -3.78 3.81 -7.95
N HIS A 66 -3.08 4.50 -8.86
CA HIS A 66 -3.33 4.39 -10.29
C HIS A 66 -3.09 2.97 -10.81
N CYS A 67 -2.04 2.30 -10.30
CA CYS A 67 -1.76 0.91 -10.63
C CYS A 67 -2.89 -0.02 -10.17
N TYR A 68 -3.33 0.10 -8.91
CA TYR A 68 -4.45 -0.67 -8.37
C TYR A 68 -5.78 -0.39 -9.09
N ASN A 69 -6.03 0.87 -9.47
CA ASN A 69 -7.21 1.24 -10.26
C ASN A 69 -7.18 0.66 -11.67
N THR A 70 -5.98 0.47 -12.24
CA THR A 70 -5.80 -0.25 -13.49
C THR A 70 -6.05 -1.74 -13.30
N ALA A 71 -5.50 -2.35 -12.24
CA ALA A 71 -5.70 -3.76 -11.91
C ALA A 71 -7.19 -4.11 -11.79
N LYS A 72 -7.98 -3.29 -11.08
CA LYS A 72 -9.45 -3.45 -10.94
C LYS A 72 -10.21 -3.45 -12.27
N LYS A 73 -9.63 -2.87 -13.34
CA LYS A 73 -10.26 -2.78 -14.67
C LYS A 73 -9.78 -3.89 -15.62
N LEU A 74 -8.72 -4.61 -15.28
CA LEU A 74 -8.16 -5.65 -16.14
C LEU A 74 -9.14 -6.82 -16.27
N PRO A 75 -9.41 -7.31 -17.50
CA PRO A 75 -10.26 -8.48 -17.71
C PRO A 75 -9.76 -9.73 -16.97
N THR A 76 -8.43 -9.87 -16.83
CA THR A 76 -7.77 -10.96 -16.12
C THR A 76 -7.97 -10.91 -14.60
N CYS A 77 -8.46 -9.79 -14.06
CA CYS A 77 -8.72 -9.56 -12.64
C CYS A 77 -10.22 -9.44 -12.30
N ARG A 78 -11.11 -10.07 -13.08
CA ARG A 78 -12.58 -9.86 -12.94
C ARG A 78 -13.30 -10.79 -11.96
N PHE A 79 -12.66 -11.80 -11.39
CA PHE A 79 -13.35 -12.68 -10.43
C PHE A 79 -13.62 -11.98 -9.10
N LEU A 80 -14.64 -12.43 -8.37
CA LEU A 80 -15.11 -11.80 -7.13
C LEU A 80 -14.03 -11.65 -6.03
N LEU A 81 -12.95 -12.44 -6.11
CA LEU A 81 -11.81 -12.41 -5.18
C LEU A 81 -10.55 -11.74 -5.76
N ASP A 82 -10.59 -11.35 -7.03
CA ASP A 82 -9.48 -10.72 -7.75
C ASP A 82 -9.57 -9.20 -7.60
N ASN A 83 -9.38 -8.72 -6.38
CA ASN A 83 -9.11 -7.31 -6.16
C ASN A 83 -7.67 -7.13 -5.66
N PRO A 84 -7.02 -6.00 -5.97
CA PRO A 84 -5.61 -5.79 -5.63
C PRO A 84 -5.33 -5.78 -4.13
N TYR A 85 -6.34 -5.59 -3.27
CA TYR A 85 -6.16 -5.60 -1.82
C TYR A 85 -6.20 -7.01 -1.21
N THR A 86 -6.85 -7.98 -1.86
CA THR A 86 -7.04 -9.34 -1.30
C THR A 86 -6.40 -10.46 -2.11
N LYS A 87 -6.07 -10.23 -3.38
CA LYS A 87 -5.48 -11.24 -4.27
C LYS A 87 -4.02 -11.48 -3.91
N THR A 88 -3.73 -12.65 -3.37
CA THR A 88 -2.35 -13.06 -3.08
C THR A 88 -1.58 -13.36 -4.36
N TYR A 89 -0.28 -13.08 -4.37
CA TYR A 89 0.64 -13.37 -5.46
C TYR A 89 1.96 -13.97 -4.94
N SER A 90 2.77 -14.55 -5.82
CA SER A 90 4.09 -15.10 -5.46
C SER A 90 5.22 -14.13 -5.79
N TYR A 91 6.14 -13.95 -4.84
CA TYR A 91 7.31 -13.09 -5.00
C TYR A 91 8.48 -13.61 -4.14
N ASN A 92 9.68 -13.13 -4.45
CA ASN A 92 10.89 -13.34 -3.65
C ASN A 92 11.47 -11.99 -3.23
N CYS A 93 12.11 -11.97 -2.06
CA CYS A 93 12.93 -10.88 -1.55
C CYS A 93 14.34 -11.44 -1.28
N SER A 94 15.35 -10.87 -1.94
CA SER A 94 16.74 -11.21 -1.70
C SER A 94 17.59 -9.95 -1.79
N SER A 95 18.40 -9.68 -0.76
CA SER A 95 19.29 -8.50 -0.73
C SER A 95 18.57 -7.19 -1.03
N GLU A 96 17.40 -6.97 -0.40
CA GLU A 96 16.54 -5.79 -0.62
C GLU A 96 15.95 -5.66 -2.04
N GLU A 97 16.17 -6.65 -2.90
CA GLU A 97 15.57 -6.73 -4.23
C GLU A 97 14.34 -7.64 -4.23
N ILE A 98 13.25 -7.11 -4.79
CA ILE A 98 11.98 -7.83 -4.94
C ILE A 98 11.88 -8.32 -6.38
N THR A 99 11.51 -9.60 -6.53
CA THR A 99 11.19 -10.21 -7.83
C THR A 99 9.83 -10.89 -7.79
N CYS A 100 8.93 -10.52 -8.71
CA CYS A 100 7.64 -11.20 -8.88
C CYS A 100 7.83 -12.53 -9.61
N SER A 101 7.22 -13.61 -9.11
CA SER A 101 7.39 -14.95 -9.68
C SER A 101 6.78 -15.05 -11.07
N SER A 102 7.50 -15.65 -12.02
CA SER A 102 6.99 -15.96 -13.36
C SER A 102 5.83 -16.97 -13.38
N THR A 103 5.57 -17.63 -12.25
CA THR A 103 4.43 -18.55 -12.07
C THR A 103 3.12 -17.84 -11.77
N ASN A 104 3.13 -16.53 -11.54
CA ASN A 104 1.93 -15.74 -11.31
C ASN A 104 1.07 -15.70 -12.58
N SER A 105 -0.25 -15.78 -12.41
CA SER A 105 -1.19 -15.39 -13.46
C SER A 105 -1.03 -13.92 -13.84
N ASP A 106 -1.59 -13.50 -14.97
CA ASP A 106 -1.50 -12.10 -15.43
C ASP A 106 -1.99 -11.10 -14.38
N CYS A 107 -3.07 -11.43 -13.66
CA CYS A 107 -3.59 -10.57 -12.60
C CYS A 107 -2.64 -10.47 -11.39
N GLU A 108 -2.15 -11.62 -10.91
CA GLU A 108 -1.22 -11.70 -9.79
C GLU A 108 0.10 -11.01 -10.11
N MET A 109 0.60 -11.19 -11.33
CA MET A 109 1.83 -10.54 -11.82
C MET A 109 1.66 -9.03 -11.86
N PHE A 110 0.52 -8.55 -12.35
CA PHE A 110 0.24 -7.11 -12.41
C PHE A 110 0.20 -6.49 -11.01
N ILE A 111 -0.55 -7.08 -10.08
CA ILE A 111 -0.67 -6.59 -8.69
C ILE A 111 0.70 -6.66 -7.98
N CYS A 112 1.42 -7.77 -8.13
CA CYS A 112 2.76 -7.92 -7.57
C CYS A 112 3.71 -6.81 -8.05
N ASN A 113 3.64 -6.43 -9.33
CA ASN A 113 4.47 -5.35 -9.86
C ASN A 113 4.05 -3.97 -9.35
N CYS A 114 2.76 -3.72 -9.13
CA CYS A 114 2.32 -2.51 -8.43
C CYS A 114 2.99 -2.39 -7.05
N ASP A 115 2.94 -3.47 -6.26
CA ASP A 115 3.45 -3.48 -4.89
C ASP A 115 4.98 -3.43 -4.84
N ARG A 116 5.64 -4.14 -5.75
CA ARG A 116 7.10 -4.07 -5.95
C ARG A 116 7.54 -2.65 -6.27
N MET A 117 6.88 -1.99 -7.22
CA MET A 117 7.23 -0.63 -7.63
C MET A 117 7.02 0.37 -6.49
N ALA A 118 5.92 0.25 -5.74
CA ALA A 118 5.66 1.10 -4.57
C ALA A 118 6.75 0.92 -3.50
N ALA A 119 7.07 -0.32 -3.10
CA ALA A 119 8.10 -0.59 -2.11
C ALA A 119 9.48 -0.04 -2.52
N MET A 120 9.88 -0.26 -3.79
CA MET A 120 11.13 0.28 -4.31
C MET A 120 11.13 1.82 -4.39
N CYS A 121 9.97 2.44 -4.62
CA CYS A 121 9.82 3.89 -4.64
C CYS A 121 9.96 4.47 -3.22
N PHE A 122 9.28 3.86 -2.24
CA PHE A 122 9.36 4.29 -0.84
C PHE A 122 10.79 4.23 -0.29
N ALA A 123 11.56 3.21 -0.66
CA ALA A 123 12.95 3.06 -0.24
C ALA A 123 13.90 4.14 -0.79
N LYS A 124 13.49 4.87 -1.84
CA LYS A 124 14.27 5.94 -2.47
C LYS A 124 13.77 7.34 -2.12
N ALA A 125 12.47 7.48 -1.84
CA ALA A 125 11.87 8.76 -1.53
C ALA A 125 12.31 9.24 -0.12
N PRO A 126 12.59 10.53 0.06
CA PRO A 126 12.78 11.09 1.39
C PRO A 126 11.48 10.98 2.20
N TYR A 127 11.61 10.69 3.49
CA TYR A 127 10.49 10.64 4.42
C TYR A 127 10.40 11.92 5.25
N ASP A 128 9.26 12.61 5.19
CA ASP A 128 8.97 13.79 6.01
C ASP A 128 7.89 13.47 7.06
N VAL A 129 8.28 13.43 8.32
CA VAL A 129 7.37 13.13 9.43
C VAL A 129 6.21 14.14 9.56
N SER A 130 6.37 15.36 9.04
CA SER A 130 5.34 16.40 9.08
C SER A 130 4.17 16.13 8.14
N HIS A 131 4.38 15.30 7.10
CA HIS A 131 3.33 14.88 6.17
C HIS A 131 2.56 13.66 6.65
N ARG A 132 2.90 13.07 7.79
CA ARG A 132 2.13 11.98 8.39
C ARG A 132 0.87 12.53 9.10
N ARG A 133 -0.30 11.97 8.83
CA ARG A 133 -1.60 12.34 9.46
C ARG A 133 -1.94 13.82 9.31
N ILE A 134 -1.74 14.38 8.12
CA ILE A 134 -2.13 15.76 7.82
C ILE A 134 -3.66 15.90 7.70
N ASP A 135 -4.16 17.12 7.83
CA ASP A 135 -5.57 17.43 7.54
C ASP A 135 -5.81 17.38 6.03
N ILE A 136 -6.27 16.25 5.52
CA ILE A 136 -6.50 16.05 4.09
C ILE A 136 -7.56 17.00 3.51
N ASP A 137 -8.51 17.47 4.34
CA ASP A 137 -9.52 18.43 3.89
C ASP A 137 -8.93 19.83 3.72
N GLU A 138 -7.86 20.16 4.45
CA GLU A 138 -7.15 21.43 4.28
C GLU A 138 -6.14 21.36 3.13
N PHE A 139 -5.36 20.27 3.05
CA PHE A 139 -4.16 20.21 2.21
C PHE A 139 -4.30 19.47 0.87
N CYS A 140 -5.34 18.62 0.69
CA CYS A 140 -5.42 17.67 -0.43
C CYS A 140 -6.57 17.94 -1.42
N LYS A 141 -7.00 19.19 -1.52
CA LYS A 141 -8.07 19.66 -2.43
C LYS A 141 -7.55 20.06 -3.81
#